data_AF-A0A453JMN9-F1
#
_entry.id   AF-A0A453JMN9-F1
#
_cell.length_a   1.000
_cell.length_b   1.000
_cell.length_c   1.000
_cell.angle_alpha   90.00
_cell.angle_beta   90.00
_cell.angle_gamma   90.00
#
_symmetry.space_group_name_H-M   'P 1'
#
loop_
_entity.id
_entity.type
_entity.pdbx_description
1 polymer ?
#
loop_
_entity_poly.entity_id
_entity_poly.type
_entity_poly.pdbx_seq_one_letter_code
_entity_poly.pdbx_strand_id
1 'polypeptide(L)'
;YMLNKPECKVEFDDEGKVRGVTSEGETAKGKKVVCDPSYVPEKVKKVGKVFRAIAIMSHPIPNTAESHSVQIIIPQKQLGRRSDMQVCFLLFLFSQCCLEGKIHSVCVSTSRE
;
A
#
# COMPACT_ATOMS: atom_id res chain seq x y z
N TYR A 1 13.70 12.88 10.36
CA TYR A 1 12.74 12.77 9.25
C TYR A 1 11.99 14.07 9.11
N MET A 2 11.74 14.53 7.88
CA MET A 2 10.91 15.70 7.60
C MET A 2 9.57 15.18 7.06
N LEU A 3 8.54 15.19 7.92
CA LEU A 3 7.18 14.82 7.53
C LEU A 3 6.40 16.09 7.18
N ASN A 4 5.36 15.95 6.34
CA ASN A 4 4.51 17.06 5.91
C ASN A 4 5.26 18.23 5.23
N LYS A 5 6.28 17.90 4.42
CA LYS A 5 6.98 18.89 3.58
C LYS A 5 6.36 18.87 2.17
N PRO A 6 5.59 19.90 1.78
CA PRO A 6 4.88 19.93 0.50
C PRO A 6 5.82 20.24 -0.67
N GLU A 7 5.33 20.10 -1.90
CA GLU A 7 6.02 20.54 -3.13
C GLU A 7 7.42 19.92 -3.36
N CYS A 8 7.62 18.71 -2.88
CA CYS A 8 8.86 17.96 -3.10
C CYS A 8 9.03 17.60 -4.59
N LYS A 9 10.01 18.21 -5.23
CA LYS A 9 10.37 17.97 -6.63
C LYS A 9 11.79 17.43 -6.74
N VAL A 10 11.96 16.34 -7.50
CA VAL A 10 13.30 15.80 -7.82
C VAL A 10 13.91 16.65 -8.93
N GLU A 11 15.09 17.20 -8.68
CA GLU A 11 15.83 18.00 -9.65
C GLU A 11 16.81 17.13 -10.43
N PHE A 12 16.81 17.32 -11.75
CA PHE A 12 17.74 16.66 -12.67
C PHE A 12 18.65 17.69 -13.33
N ASP A 13 19.87 17.28 -13.67
CA ASP A 13 20.78 18.09 -14.49
C ASP A 13 20.52 17.89 -16.00
N ASP A 14 21.31 18.60 -16.82
CA ASP A 14 21.20 18.55 -18.28
C ASP A 14 21.54 17.17 -18.87
N GLU A 15 22.26 16.32 -18.13
CA GLU A 15 22.53 14.92 -18.49
C GLU A 15 21.40 13.97 -18.02
N GLY A 16 20.37 14.50 -17.36
CA GLY A 16 19.25 13.73 -16.81
C GLY A 16 19.57 12.97 -15.51
N LYS A 17 20.72 13.22 -14.87
CA LYS A 17 21.10 12.66 -13.56
C LYS A 17 20.48 13.48 -12.44
N VAL A 18 20.21 12.83 -11.31
CA VAL A 18 19.65 13.49 -10.13
C VAL A 18 20.68 14.44 -9.51
N ARG A 19 20.25 15.68 -9.23
CA ARG A 19 21.06 16.71 -8.57
C ARG A 19 20.62 16.99 -7.14
N GLY A 20 19.35 16.74 -6.82
CA GLY A 20 18.79 16.98 -5.48
C GLY A 20 17.28 16.91 -5.44
N VAL A 21 16.71 17.38 -4.33
CA VAL A 21 15.27 17.55 -4.13
C VAL A 21 15.01 18.98 -3.67
N THR A 22 14.10 19.67 -4.32
CA THR A 22 13.63 21.00 -3.93
C THR A 22 12.28 20.89 -3.24
N SER A 23 12.08 21.65 -2.17
CA SER A 23 10.79 21.78 -1.49
C SER A 23 10.76 23.11 -0.73
N GLU A 24 9.67 23.86 -0.86
CA GLU A 24 9.50 25.18 -0.22
C GLU A 24 10.62 26.18 -0.56
N GLY A 25 11.17 26.09 -1.78
CA GLY A 25 12.28 26.95 -2.25
C GLY A 25 13.67 26.54 -1.77
N GLU A 26 13.78 25.54 -0.89
CA GLU A 26 15.06 24.99 -0.42
C GLU A 26 15.43 23.74 -1.22
N THR A 27 16.69 23.67 -1.69
CA THR A 27 17.19 22.49 -2.42
C THR A 27 18.22 21.72 -1.59
N ALA A 28 17.87 20.48 -1.25
CA ALA A 28 18.80 19.51 -0.71
C ALA A 28 19.52 18.79 -1.86
N LYS A 29 20.84 18.97 -1.97
CA LYS A 29 21.65 18.32 -3.02
C LYS A 29 21.98 16.88 -2.65
N GLY A 30 21.95 15.98 -3.63
CA GLY A 30 22.24 14.57 -3.42
C GLY A 30 22.60 13.85 -4.72
N LYS A 31 23.47 12.83 -4.63
CA LYS A 31 23.91 12.03 -5.80
C LYS A 31 22.91 10.94 -6.20
N LYS A 32 22.01 10.59 -5.28
CA LYS A 32 20.99 9.54 -5.42
C LYS A 32 19.74 9.97 -4.67
N VAL A 33 18.58 9.67 -5.23
CA VAL A 33 17.28 9.87 -4.59
C VAL A 33 16.51 8.55 -4.69
N VAL A 34 15.93 8.14 -3.56
CA VAL A 34 15.00 7.01 -3.49
C VAL A 34 13.64 7.60 -3.17
N CYS A 35 12.66 7.35 -4.03
CA CYS A 35 11.30 7.86 -3.90
C CYS A 35 10.32 6.85 -4.49
N ASP A 36 9.05 6.93 -4.09
CA ASP A 36 7.99 6.16 -4.71
C ASP A 36 7.55 6.81 -6.06
N PRO A 37 6.80 6.07 -6.91
CA PRO A 37 6.39 6.55 -8.23
C PRO A 37 5.66 7.90 -8.27
N SER A 38 5.03 8.35 -7.16
CA SER A 38 4.28 9.61 -7.13
C SER A 38 5.16 10.85 -7.27
N TYR A 39 6.46 10.77 -6.91
CA TYR A 39 7.39 11.90 -7.00
C TYR A 39 7.99 12.09 -8.40
N VAL A 40 7.94 11.07 -9.27
CA VAL A 40 8.54 11.10 -10.61
C VAL A 40 7.64 10.36 -11.62
N PRO A 41 6.40 10.83 -11.84
CA PRO A 41 5.40 10.13 -12.67
C PRO A 41 5.82 9.94 -14.13
N GLU A 42 6.72 10.78 -14.64
CA GLU A 42 7.25 10.74 -16.00
C GLU A 42 8.32 9.66 -16.23
N LYS A 43 8.92 9.13 -15.16
CA LYS A 43 9.94 8.06 -15.24
C LYS A 43 9.42 6.69 -14.83
N VAL A 44 8.10 6.50 -14.79
CA VAL A 44 7.45 5.24 -14.43
C VAL A 44 6.47 4.76 -15.49
N LYS A 45 6.24 3.44 -15.53
CA LYS A 45 5.24 2.81 -16.38
C LYS A 45 4.19 2.13 -15.51
N LYS A 46 2.92 2.30 -15.86
CA LYS A 46 1.84 1.54 -15.25
C LYS A 46 1.93 0.07 -15.65
N VAL A 47 2.03 -0.81 -14.65
CA VAL A 47 2.16 -2.27 -14.85
C VAL A 47 0.85 -3.03 -14.60
N GLY A 48 -0.12 -2.44 -13.92
CA GLY A 48 -1.40 -3.08 -13.63
C GLY A 48 -2.25 -2.28 -12.65
N LYS A 49 -3.32 -2.88 -12.16
CA LYS A 49 -4.16 -2.33 -11.10
C LYS A 49 -4.37 -3.37 -10.00
N VAL A 50 -4.41 -2.92 -8.75
CA VAL A 50 -4.79 -3.74 -7.59
C VAL A 50 -6.08 -3.19 -7.02
N PHE A 51 -7.07 -4.05 -6.85
CA PHE A 51 -8.29 -3.73 -6.14
C PHE A 51 -8.12 -4.12 -4.67
N ARG A 52 -8.44 -3.19 -3.77
CA ARG A 52 -8.46 -3.43 -2.32
C ARG A 52 -9.84 -3.08 -1.78
N ALA A 53 -10.50 -4.04 -1.14
CA ALA A 53 -11.74 -3.82 -0.42
C ALA A 53 -11.50 -4.01 1.07
N ILE A 54 -11.93 -3.04 1.88
CA ILE A 54 -11.81 -3.09 3.34
C ILE A 54 -13.21 -3.28 3.90
N ALA A 55 -13.43 -4.36 4.62
CA ALA A 55 -14.67 -4.62 5.35
C ALA A 55 -14.42 -4.57 6.86
N ILE A 56 -15.36 -3.96 7.58
CA ILE A 56 -15.37 -3.90 9.03
C ILE A 56 -16.46 -4.86 9.52
N MET A 57 -16.09 -5.81 10.39
CA MET A 57 -16.98 -6.86 10.87
C MET A 57 -17.02 -6.91 12.40
N SER A 58 -18.17 -7.27 12.96
CA SER A 58 -18.38 -7.45 14.41
C SER A 58 -18.10 -8.88 14.89
N HIS A 59 -17.77 -9.79 13.99
CA HIS A 59 -17.50 -11.20 14.27
C HIS A 59 -16.28 -11.69 13.48
N PRO A 60 -15.60 -12.76 13.94
CA PRO A 60 -14.49 -13.36 13.20
C PRO A 60 -14.98 -14.04 11.92
N ILE A 61 -14.03 -14.32 11.03
CA ILE A 61 -14.33 -15.09 9.81
C ILE A 61 -14.64 -16.54 10.22
N PRO A 62 -15.77 -17.12 9.79
CA PRO A 62 -16.12 -18.50 10.13
C PRO A 62 -15.05 -19.48 9.61
N ASN A 63 -14.93 -20.64 10.26
CA ASN A 63 -13.97 -21.70 9.90
C ASN A 63 -12.49 -21.29 10.00
N THR A 64 -12.17 -20.31 10.85
CA THR A 64 -10.79 -19.87 11.10
C THR A 64 -10.33 -20.16 12.53
N ALA A 65 -11.00 -21.10 13.21
CA ALA A 65 -10.74 -21.47 14.60
C ALA A 65 -10.74 -20.28 15.57
N GLU A 66 -11.61 -19.29 15.32
CA GLU A 66 -11.69 -18.04 16.09
C GLU A 66 -10.33 -17.29 16.18
N SER A 67 -9.47 -17.45 15.17
CA SER A 67 -8.15 -16.82 15.14
C SER A 67 -8.25 -15.30 15.14
N HIS A 68 -7.31 -14.65 15.84
CA HIS A 68 -7.21 -13.19 15.89
C HIS A 68 -6.57 -12.59 14.63
N SER A 69 -5.94 -13.40 13.78
CA SER A 69 -5.48 -12.99 12.46
C SER A 69 -5.48 -14.19 11.52
N VAL A 70 -5.79 -13.96 10.25
CA VAL A 70 -5.73 -15.02 9.24
C VAL A 70 -5.38 -14.44 7.88
N GLN A 71 -4.60 -15.21 7.12
CA GLN A 71 -4.39 -15.01 5.70
C GLN A 71 -5.12 -16.13 4.95
N ILE A 72 -6.10 -15.77 4.14
CA ILE A 72 -6.83 -16.70 3.27
C ILE A 72 -6.39 -16.44 1.84
N ILE A 73 -5.96 -17.49 1.17
CA ILE A 73 -5.61 -17.46 -0.25
C ILE A 73 -6.73 -18.17 -1.01
N ILE A 74 -7.31 -17.48 -1.98
CA ILE A 74 -8.30 -18.05 -2.90
C ILE A 74 -7.61 -18.21 -4.26
N PRO A 75 -7.19 -19.44 -4.63
CA PRO A 75 -6.42 -19.68 -5.84
C PRO A 75 -7.22 -19.30 -7.09
N GLN A 76 -6.55 -18.68 -8.06
CA GLN A 76 -7.14 -18.18 -9.30
C GLN A 76 -7.97 -19.21 -10.06
N LYS A 77 -7.52 -20.48 -10.06
CA LYS A 77 -8.19 -21.58 -10.76
C LYS A 77 -9.55 -21.92 -10.17
N GLN A 78 -9.73 -21.74 -8.85
CA GLN A 78 -11.02 -21.96 -8.17
C GLN A 78 -12.06 -20.90 -8.54
N LEU A 79 -11.62 -19.76 -9.06
CA LEU A 79 -12.46 -18.63 -9.46
C LEU A 79 -12.52 -18.40 -10.97
N GLY A 80 -11.86 -19.23 -11.79
CA GLY A 80 -11.73 -18.98 -13.23
C GLY A 80 -10.99 -17.67 -13.57
N ARG A 81 -10.07 -17.24 -12.70
CA ARG A 81 -9.29 -15.99 -12.84
C ARG A 81 -7.86 -16.26 -13.28
N ARG A 82 -7.15 -15.17 -13.62
CA ARG A 82 -5.70 -15.15 -13.90
C ARG A 82 -4.84 -14.68 -12.72
N SER A 83 -5.48 -14.28 -11.63
CA SER A 83 -4.83 -13.76 -10.42
C SER A 83 -5.50 -14.36 -9.19
N ASP A 84 -4.70 -14.70 -8.19
CA ASP A 84 -5.21 -15.13 -6.90
C ASP A 84 -5.87 -13.95 -6.19
N MET A 85 -6.82 -14.26 -5.30
CA MET A 85 -7.37 -13.29 -4.37
C MET A 85 -6.84 -13.60 -2.97
N GLN A 86 -6.39 -12.57 -2.28
CA GLN A 86 -5.88 -12.68 -0.92
C GLN A 86 -6.80 -11.92 0.03
N VAL A 87 -7.10 -12.54 1.16
CA VAL A 87 -7.89 -11.94 2.23
C VAL A 87 -7.02 -11.94 3.48
N CYS A 88 -6.69 -10.76 3.98
CA CYS A 88 -5.99 -10.59 5.24
C CYS A 88 -7.01 -10.09 6.28
N PHE A 89 -7.09 -10.81 7.39
CA PHE A 89 -7.95 -10.46 8.51
C PHE A 89 -7.09 -10.20 9.74
N LEU A 90 -7.44 -9.14 10.46
CA LEU A 90 -6.80 -8.76 11.71
C LEU A 90 -7.86 -8.30 12.71
N LEU A 91 -7.87 -8.93 13.88
CA LEU A 91 -8.62 -8.48 15.04
C LEU A 91 -7.92 -7.26 15.64
N PHE A 92 -8.66 -6.17 15.81
CA PHE A 92 -8.10 -4.88 16.20
C PHE A 92 -7.59 -4.80 17.64
N LEU A 93 -7.96 -5.74 18.53
CA LEU A 93 -7.43 -5.78 19.90
C LEU A 93 -5.90 -5.94 19.96
N PHE A 94 -5.27 -6.50 18.93
CA PHE A 94 -3.82 -6.64 18.85
C PHE A 94 -3.11 -5.46 18.16
N SER A 95 -3.84 -4.56 17.49
CA SER A 95 -3.27 -3.51 16.62
C SER A 95 -3.59 -2.07 17.04
N GLN A 96 -4.36 -1.86 18.11
CA GLN A 96 -4.61 -0.53 18.71
C GLN A 96 -5.17 0.55 17.75
N CYS A 97 -5.80 0.14 16.64
CA CYS A 97 -6.26 1.06 15.59
C CYS A 97 -7.77 1.41 15.64
N CYS A 98 -8.56 0.90 16.59
CA CYS A 98 -10.01 1.17 16.72
C CYS A 98 -10.49 1.16 18.18
N LEU A 99 -11.56 1.91 18.49
CA LEU A 99 -12.18 2.02 19.83
C LEU A 99 -12.68 0.67 20.36
N GLU A 100 -12.68 0.51 21.68
CA GLU A 100 -13.07 -0.71 22.41
C GLU A 100 -14.40 -1.32 21.93
N GLY A 101 -14.26 -2.51 21.38
CA GLY A 101 -15.30 -3.30 20.71
C GLY A 101 -14.59 -4.23 19.73
N LYS A 102 -15.00 -5.50 19.60
CA LYS A 102 -14.36 -6.50 18.73
C LYS A 102 -14.59 -6.17 17.26
N ILE A 103 -14.00 -5.08 16.80
CA ILE A 103 -13.96 -4.66 15.41
C ILE A 103 -12.93 -5.56 14.75
N HIS A 104 -13.28 -6.12 13.60
CA HIS A 104 -12.41 -6.92 12.77
C HIS A 104 -12.25 -6.21 11.42
N SER A 105 -11.02 -6.05 10.94
CA SER A 105 -10.79 -5.58 9.57
C SER A 105 -10.46 -6.75 8.68
N VAL A 106 -11.07 -6.73 7.50
CA VAL A 106 -10.73 -7.62 6.41
C VAL A 106 -10.28 -6.77 5.25
N CYS A 107 -9.05 -7.01 4.79
CA CYS A 107 -8.55 -6.46 3.54
C CYS A 107 -8.54 -7.55 2.48
N VAL A 108 -9.33 -7.39 1.44
CA VAL A 108 -9.34 -8.25 0.26
C VAL A 108 -8.53 -7.58 -0.83
N SER A 109 -7.53 -8.25 -1.37
CA SER A 109 -6.67 -7.77 -2.46
C SER A 109 -6.66 -8.72 -3.64
N THR A 110 -6.81 -8.18 -4.85
CA THR A 110 -6.58 -8.92 -6.11
C THR A 110 -6.01 -7.99 -7.15
N SER A 111 -5.11 -8.50 -8.00
CA SER A 111 -4.69 -7.79 -9.20
C SER A 111 -5.71 -7.98 -10.32
N ARG A 112 -5.70 -7.05 -11.28
CA ARG A 112 -6.27 -7.21 -12.61
C ARG A 112 -5.26 -6.61 -13.58
N GLU A 113 -4.85 -7.41 -14.56
CA GLU A 113 -4.15 -6.93 -15.77
C GLU A 113 -5.16 -6.27 -16.71
#